data_AF-A0A1F9PL49-F1
#
_entry.id   AF-A0A1F9PL49-F1
#
_cell.length_a   1.000
_cell.length_b   1.000
_cell.length_c   1.000
_cell.angle_alpha   90.00
_cell.angle_beta   90.00
_cell.angle_gamma   90.00
#
_symmetry.space_group_name_H-M   'P 1'
#
loop_
_entity.id
_entity.type
_entity.pdbx_description
1 polymer ?
#
loop_
_entity_poly.entity_id
_entity_poly.type
_entity_poly.pdbx_seq_one_letter_code
_entity_poly.pdbx_strand_id
1 'polypeptide(L)'
;MMWSGWRRWAAIVLLLAGFLGCTMPASSQTPPLTAAAARHTLDTWNPGFCKVADFYGFYVSGANPANQEAYVLIANPGDKAQKPVVYTARFQLLTFPEGQPRWFLTSLITHSSGLSKRLGWDNLIIPVKAPPPPAEAK
;
A
#
# COMPACT_ATOMS: atom_id res chain seq x y z
N MET A 1 -17.61 2.12 -65.70
CA MET A 1 -17.92 1.29 -64.51
C MET A 1 -16.69 1.10 -63.60
N MET A 2 -15.98 2.16 -63.19
CA MET A 2 -14.74 2.05 -62.36
C MET A 2 -14.85 2.73 -60.98
N TRP A 3 -16.01 3.24 -60.59
CA TRP A 3 -16.16 4.05 -59.37
C TRP A 3 -16.42 3.22 -58.09
N SER A 4 -16.90 1.97 -58.21
CA SER A 4 -17.27 1.15 -57.04
C SER A 4 -16.09 0.43 -56.38
N GLY A 5 -15.00 0.20 -57.13
CA GLY A 5 -13.80 -0.46 -56.61
C GLY A 5 -13.10 0.37 -55.54
N TRP A 6 -12.91 1.67 -55.79
CA TRP A 6 -12.20 2.57 -54.88
C TRP A 6 -12.88 2.70 -53.51
N ARG A 7 -14.22 2.78 -53.49
CA ARG A 7 -15.00 2.86 -52.24
C ARG A 7 -14.87 1.60 -51.38
N ARG A 8 -14.82 0.42 -52.00
CA ARG A 8 -14.64 -0.85 -51.29
C ARG A 8 -13.25 -0.94 -50.66
N TRP A 9 -12.21 -0.53 -51.39
CA TRP A 9 -10.85 -0.47 -50.84
C TRP A 9 -10.72 0.55 -49.71
N ALA A 10 -11.31 1.73 -49.85
CA ALA A 10 -11.32 2.74 -48.79
C ALA A 10 -12.02 2.24 -47.52
N ALA A 11 -13.14 1.53 -47.65
CA ALA A 11 -13.85 0.95 -46.51
C ALA A 11 -13.05 -0.17 -45.81
N ILE A 12 -12.34 -1.00 -46.58
CA ILE A 12 -11.47 -2.06 -46.04
C ILE A 12 -10.27 -1.45 -45.29
N VAL A 13 -9.66 -0.40 -45.83
CA VAL A 13 -8.55 0.32 -45.15
C VAL A 13 -9.04 1.01 -43.87
N LEU A 14 -10.24 1.61 -43.88
CA LEU A 14 -10.85 2.20 -42.68
C LEU A 14 -11.17 1.16 -41.62
N LEU A 15 -11.70 0.00 -41.99
CA LEU A 15 -11.94 -1.12 -41.08
C LEU A 15 -10.63 -1.65 -40.49
N LEU A 16 -9.60 -1.86 -41.31
CA LEU A 16 -8.28 -2.31 -40.84
C LEU A 16 -7.62 -1.29 -39.89
N ALA A 17 -7.72 0.01 -40.20
CA ALA A 17 -7.22 1.07 -39.33
C ALA A 17 -7.96 1.12 -37.98
N GLY A 18 -9.28 0.88 -37.99
CA GLY A 18 -10.09 0.79 -36.77
C GLY A 18 -9.70 -0.38 -35.86
N PHE A 19 -9.25 -1.51 -36.45
CA PHE A 19 -8.78 -2.67 -35.68
C PHE A 19 -7.33 -2.52 -35.17
N LEU A 20 -6.49 -1.75 -35.84
CA LEU A 20 -5.12 -1.43 -35.39
C LEU A 20 -5.06 -0.29 -34.35
N GLY A 21 -6.13 0.49 -34.20
CA GLY A 21 -6.25 1.58 -33.22
C GLY A 21 -6.62 1.14 -31.80
N CYS A 22 -6.97 -0.13 -31.58
CA CYS A 22 -7.17 -0.68 -30.25
C CYS A 22 -5.80 -1.03 -29.62
N THR A 23 -4.99 -0.02 -29.31
CA THR A 23 -3.91 -0.21 -28.34
C THR A 23 -4.57 -0.49 -27.00
N MET A 24 -4.70 -1.77 -26.67
CA MET A 24 -5.04 -2.22 -25.32
C MET A 24 -4.08 -1.49 -24.38
N PRO A 25 -4.55 -0.67 -23.41
CA PRO A 25 -3.66 0.04 -22.51
C PRO A 25 -2.76 -1.02 -21.87
N ALA A 26 -1.46 -0.86 -22.10
CA ALA A 26 -0.47 -1.84 -21.73
C ALA A 26 -0.61 -2.17 -20.24
N SER A 27 -0.90 -3.44 -19.98
CA SER A 27 -0.61 -4.17 -18.75
C SER A 27 -1.10 -3.52 -17.45
N SER A 28 -2.09 -4.17 -16.84
CA SER A 28 -2.41 -4.11 -15.41
C SER A 28 -1.26 -4.64 -14.54
N GLN A 29 -0.07 -4.05 -14.68
CA GLN A 29 1.03 -4.26 -13.75
C GLN A 29 0.65 -3.56 -12.45
N THR A 30 0.40 -4.37 -11.43
CA THR A 30 0.25 -3.87 -10.05
C THR A 30 1.50 -3.05 -9.71
N PRO A 31 1.38 -1.75 -9.41
CA PRO A 31 2.54 -0.92 -9.12
C PRO A 31 3.29 -1.51 -7.92
N PRO A 32 4.62 -1.70 -7.98
CA PRO A 32 5.35 -2.27 -6.85
C PRO A 32 5.27 -1.36 -5.62
N LEU A 33 5.29 -1.94 -4.42
CA LEU A 33 5.40 -1.17 -3.20
C LEU A 33 6.80 -0.55 -3.14
N THR A 34 6.87 0.78 -3.21
CA THR A 34 8.12 1.51 -3.10
C THR A 34 8.41 1.83 -1.63
N ALA A 35 9.71 1.97 -1.28
CA ALA A 35 10.10 2.39 0.07
C ALA A 35 9.51 3.74 0.48
N ALA A 36 9.34 4.67 -0.47
CA ALA A 36 8.69 5.96 -0.23
C ALA A 36 7.21 5.79 0.12
N ALA A 37 6.47 4.98 -0.64
CA ALA A 37 5.06 4.70 -0.37
C ALA A 37 4.90 3.97 0.98
N ALA A 38 5.70 2.94 1.24
CA ALA A 38 5.67 2.20 2.50
C ALA A 38 5.99 3.09 3.72
N ARG A 39 7.02 3.95 3.60
CA ARG A 39 7.39 4.91 4.65
C ARG A 39 6.27 5.91 4.89
N HIS A 40 5.75 6.52 3.83
CA HIS A 40 4.63 7.45 3.95
C HIS A 40 3.42 6.80 4.64
N THR A 41 3.06 5.58 4.26
CA THR A 41 1.93 4.85 4.87
C THR A 41 2.19 4.54 6.35
N LEU A 42 3.41 4.11 6.73
CA LEU A 42 3.75 3.82 8.12
C LEU A 42 3.85 5.07 9.00
N ASP A 43 4.48 6.14 8.51
CA ASP A 43 4.67 7.39 9.25
C ASP A 43 3.31 8.12 9.44
N THR A 44 2.43 8.07 8.44
CA THR A 44 1.07 8.63 8.53
C THR A 44 0.17 7.81 9.46
N TRP A 45 0.41 6.50 9.54
CA TRP A 45 -0.45 5.59 10.29
C TRP A 45 -0.41 5.85 11.81
N ASN A 46 0.77 6.06 12.40
CA ASN A 46 0.88 6.50 13.79
C ASN A 46 2.18 7.28 14.05
N PRO A 47 2.18 8.62 13.91
CA PRO A 47 3.41 9.42 14.00
C PRO A 47 4.04 9.44 15.40
N GLY A 48 3.27 9.12 16.45
CA GLY A 48 3.76 9.05 17.83
C GLY A 48 4.43 7.72 18.19
N PHE A 49 4.25 6.68 17.37
CA PHE A 49 4.74 5.32 17.63
C PHE A 49 5.64 4.79 16.51
N CYS A 50 5.41 5.20 15.27
CA CYS A 50 6.10 4.68 14.10
C CYS A 50 6.95 5.76 13.44
N LYS A 51 8.27 5.63 13.58
CA LYS A 51 9.23 6.29 12.71
C LYS A 51 10.06 5.23 12.00
N VAL A 52 9.93 5.16 10.68
CA VAL A 52 10.68 4.16 9.89
C VAL A 52 12.16 4.51 9.85
N ALA A 53 12.98 3.72 10.53
CA ALA A 53 14.43 3.83 10.48
C ALA A 53 14.96 3.29 9.16
N ASP A 54 14.63 2.04 8.81
CA ASP A 54 15.12 1.40 7.60
C ASP A 54 14.21 0.27 7.08
N PHE A 55 14.41 -0.14 5.83
CA PHE A 55 13.75 -1.31 5.23
C PHE A 55 14.80 -2.37 4.86
N TYR A 56 14.54 -3.61 5.24
CA TYR A 56 15.41 -4.74 4.89
C TYR A 56 15.00 -5.43 3.58
N GLY A 57 13.78 -5.22 3.11
CA GLY A 57 13.31 -5.78 1.84
C GLY A 57 11.80 -5.75 1.69
N PHE A 58 11.36 -5.95 0.45
CA PHE A 58 9.96 -6.03 0.04
C PHE A 58 9.71 -7.37 -0.63
N TYR A 59 8.60 -8.02 -0.28
CA TYR A 59 8.25 -9.37 -0.71
C TYR A 59 6.77 -9.42 -1.08
N VAL A 60 6.38 -10.30 -2.00
CA VAL A 60 4.96 -10.54 -2.29
C VAL A 60 4.40 -11.53 -1.26
N SER A 61 3.27 -11.19 -0.64
CA SER A 61 2.58 -12.08 0.31
C SER A 61 1.68 -13.04 -0.45
N GLY A 62 2.19 -14.22 -0.76
CA GLY A 62 1.45 -15.27 -1.47
C GLY A 62 1.34 -15.02 -2.98
N ALA A 63 0.21 -15.43 -3.58
CA ALA A 63 0.03 -15.38 -5.04
C ALA A 63 -0.48 -14.04 -5.57
N ASN A 64 -0.96 -13.14 -4.70
CA ASN A 64 -1.55 -11.87 -5.12
C ASN A 64 -0.50 -10.73 -5.07
N PRO A 65 -0.08 -10.16 -6.22
CA PRO A 65 0.89 -9.06 -6.25
C PRO A 65 0.38 -7.77 -5.59
N ALA A 66 -0.94 -7.64 -5.37
CA ALA A 66 -1.54 -6.56 -4.61
C ALA A 66 -1.33 -6.70 -3.09
N ASN A 67 -0.78 -7.82 -2.61
CA ASN A 67 -0.38 -8.01 -1.23
C ASN A 67 1.14 -8.06 -1.14
N GLN A 68 1.74 -7.11 -0.44
CA GLN A 68 3.20 -7.04 -0.28
C GLN A 68 3.57 -6.89 1.19
N GLU A 69 4.69 -7.47 1.59
CA GLU A 69 5.23 -7.38 2.94
C GLU A 69 6.58 -6.66 2.89
N ALA A 70 6.86 -5.86 3.91
CA ALA A 70 8.14 -5.24 4.12
C ALA A 70 8.68 -5.60 5.50
N TYR A 71 9.94 -6.03 5.57
CA TYR A 71 10.64 -6.08 6.84
C TYR A 71 11.20 -4.70 7.12
N VAL A 72 10.70 -4.08 8.18
CA VAL A 72 10.96 -2.68 8.50
C VAL A 72 11.50 -2.55 9.91
N LEU A 73 12.57 -1.76 10.04
CA LEU A 73 13.09 -1.34 11.32
C LEU A 73 12.35 -0.08 11.75
N ILE A 74 11.57 -0.18 12.83
CA ILE A 74 10.78 0.95 13.35
C ILE A 74 11.36 1.40 14.68
N ALA A 75 11.61 2.70 14.78
CA ALA A 75 11.91 3.37 16.04
C ALA A 75 10.62 3.97 16.61
N ASN A 76 10.35 3.73 17.89
CA ASN A 76 9.27 4.37 18.61
C ASN A 76 9.79 5.67 19.25
N PRO A 77 9.35 6.86 18.81
CA PRO A 77 9.83 8.12 19.40
C PRO A 77 9.41 8.30 20.86
N GLY A 78 8.38 7.58 21.32
CA GLY A 78 7.98 7.55 22.74
C GLY A 78 8.77 6.55 23.60
N ASP A 79 9.62 5.70 23.02
CA ASP A 79 10.47 4.79 23.78
C ASP A 79 11.74 5.52 24.28
N LYS A 80 11.90 5.59 25.60
CA LYS A 80 13.07 6.21 26.23
C LYS A 80 14.37 5.45 25.94
N ALA A 81 14.29 4.15 25.67
CA ALA A 81 15.45 3.35 25.29
C ALA A 81 15.80 3.51 23.81
N GLN A 82 14.94 4.14 23.01
CA GLN A 82 15.06 4.31 21.55
C GLN A 82 15.48 3.04 20.80
N LYS A 83 15.12 1.85 21.31
CA LYS A 83 15.60 0.60 20.73
C LYS A 83 14.76 0.30 19.50
N PRO A 84 15.34 0.34 18.28
CA PRO A 84 14.57 0.05 17.09
C PRO A 84 14.24 -1.44 17.05
N VAL A 85 13.01 -1.77 16.64
CA VAL A 85 12.51 -3.15 16.58
C VAL A 85 12.16 -3.49 15.14
N VAL A 86 12.48 -4.72 14.74
CA VAL A 86 12.12 -5.22 13.41
C VAL A 86 10.65 -5.66 13.43
N TYR A 87 9.90 -5.19 12.44
CA TYR A 87 8.53 -5.57 12.18
C TYR A 87 8.36 -6.10 10.77
N THR A 88 7.42 -7.02 10.61
CA THR A 88 6.85 -7.40 9.33
C THR A 88 5.62 -6.55 9.09
N ALA A 89 5.72 -5.57 8.20
CA ALA A 89 4.62 -4.71 7.78
C ALA A 89 3.94 -5.29 6.54
N ARG A 90 2.63 -5.52 6.60
CA ARG A 90 1.84 -6.00 5.46
C ARG A 90 1.08 -4.85 4.82
N PHE A 91 1.12 -4.82 3.51
CA PHE A 91 0.50 -3.81 2.67
C PHE A 91 -0.44 -4.46 1.66
N GLN A 92 -1.54 -3.78 1.40
CA GLN A 92 -2.50 -4.16 0.36
C GLN A 92 -2.76 -2.98 -0.56
N LEU A 93 -2.70 -3.21 -1.87
CA LEU A 93 -3.07 -2.23 -2.88
C LEU A 93 -4.58 -2.27 -3.06
N LEU A 94 -5.24 -1.14 -2.81
CA LEU A 94 -6.67 -0.97 -2.99
C LEU A 94 -6.92 0.11 -4.04
N THR A 95 -7.88 -0.14 -4.92
CA THR A 95 -8.33 0.84 -5.92
C THR A 95 -9.62 1.47 -5.42
N PHE A 96 -9.61 2.78 -5.21
CA PHE A 96 -10.81 3.53 -4.83
C PHE A 96 -11.78 3.66 -6.01
N PRO A 97 -13.06 4.01 -5.73
CA PRO A 97 -14.01 4.39 -6.79
C PRO A 97 -13.50 5.52 -7.69
N GLU A 98 -12.61 6.36 -7.17
CA GLU A 98 -11.88 7.44 -7.85
C GLU A 98 -10.85 6.93 -8.88
N GLY A 99 -10.64 5.61 -8.96
CA GLY A 99 -9.81 4.94 -9.96
C GLY A 99 -8.31 4.91 -9.64
N GLN A 100 -7.84 5.63 -8.61
CA GLN A 100 -6.42 5.62 -8.26
C GLN A 100 -6.08 4.50 -7.25
N PRO A 101 -5.15 3.59 -7.57
CA PRO A 101 -4.68 2.58 -6.64
C PRO A 101 -3.77 3.19 -5.57
N ARG A 102 -3.95 2.79 -4.31
CA ARG A 102 -3.13 3.25 -3.17
C ARG A 102 -2.79 2.09 -2.24
N TRP A 103 -1.60 2.16 -1.64
CA TRP A 103 -1.09 1.17 -0.70
C TRP A 103 -1.55 1.43 0.74
N PHE A 104 -2.13 0.42 1.38
CA PHE A 104 -2.61 0.49 2.76
C PHE A 104 -1.89 -0.48 3.66
N LEU A 105 -1.54 -0.04 4.87
CA LEU A 105 -1.02 -0.92 5.92
C LEU A 105 -2.18 -1.74 6.51
N THR A 106 -2.07 -3.06 6.42
CA THR A 106 -3.08 -4.00 6.92
C THR A 106 -2.67 -4.66 8.24
N SER A 107 -1.37 -4.84 8.47
CA SER A 107 -0.88 -5.32 9.76
C SER A 107 0.59 -4.99 10.00
N LEU A 108 0.97 -4.89 11.28
CA LEU A 108 2.35 -4.74 11.71
C LEU A 108 2.65 -5.83 12.75
N ILE A 109 3.61 -6.71 12.48
CA ILE A 109 3.90 -7.88 13.32
C ILE A 109 5.33 -7.79 13.83
N THR A 110 5.54 -7.93 15.14
CA THR A 110 6.89 -8.06 15.71
C THR A 110 7.16 -9.50 16.13
N HIS A 111 8.36 -9.97 15.83
CA HIS A 111 8.85 -11.29 16.23
C HIS A 111 9.88 -11.12 17.35
N SER A 112 9.43 -11.05 18.60
CA SER A 112 10.32 -11.17 19.76
C SER A 112 10.38 -12.62 20.21
N SER A 113 11.59 -13.13 20.46
CA SER A 113 11.92 -14.47 20.98
C SER A 113 10.76 -15.19 21.69
N GLY A 114 10.05 -16.05 20.94
CA GLY A 114 9.01 -16.96 21.46
C GLY A 114 7.56 -16.45 21.52
N LEU A 115 7.31 -15.16 21.35
CA LEU A 115 5.96 -14.57 21.36
C LEU A 115 5.78 -13.63 20.17
N SER A 116 5.02 -14.08 19.16
CA SER A 116 4.59 -13.21 18.05
C SER A 116 3.43 -12.33 18.50
N LYS A 117 3.66 -11.03 18.67
CA LYS A 117 2.58 -10.07 18.92
C LYS A 117 2.13 -9.48 17.59
N ARG A 118 0.96 -9.90 17.11
CA ARG A 118 0.30 -9.27 15.96
C ARG A 118 -0.33 -7.97 16.42
N LEU A 119 0.07 -6.87 15.81
CA LEU A 119 -0.62 -5.60 15.95
C LEU A 119 -1.51 -5.45 14.69
N GLY A 120 -2.81 -5.73 14.86
CA GLY A 120 -3.84 -5.41 13.88
C GLY A 120 -4.44 -4.02 14.15
N TRP A 121 -5.19 -3.49 13.18
CA TRP A 121 -5.91 -2.20 13.32
C TRP A 121 -6.72 -2.08 14.62
N ASP A 122 -7.31 -3.20 15.07
CA ASP A 122 -8.10 -3.35 16.29
C ASP A 122 -7.28 -3.22 17.59
N ASN A 123 -6.01 -3.64 17.59
CA ASN A 123 -5.16 -3.67 18.79
C ASN A 123 -4.22 -2.46 18.91
N LEU A 124 -4.35 -1.50 17.99
CA LEU A 124 -3.47 -0.32 17.88
C LEU A 124 -4.17 0.99 18.23
N ILE A 125 -5.49 0.95 18.45
CA ILE A 125 -6.23 2.00 19.14
C ILE A 125 -5.96 1.83 20.63
N ILE A 126 -4.83 2.36 21.11
CA ILE A 126 -4.65 2.53 22.56
C ILE A 126 -5.76 3.51 22.99
N PRO A 127 -6.70 3.12 23.87
CA PRO A 127 -7.64 4.08 24.42
C PRO A 127 -6.81 5.19 25.07
N VAL A 128 -6.97 6.42 24.58
CA VAL A 128 -6.40 7.59 25.24
C VAL A 128 -6.97 7.58 26.64
N LYS A 129 -6.16 7.17 27.62
CA LYS A 129 -6.51 7.29 29.03
C LYS A 129 -6.44 8.78 29.31
N ALA A 130 -7.54 9.49 29.08
CA ALA A 130 -7.68 10.87 29.49
C ALA A 130 -7.30 10.93 30.97
N PRO A 131 -6.44 11.88 31.40
CA PRO A 131 -6.15 12.03 32.81
C PRO A 131 -7.48 12.21 33.56
N PRO A 132 -7.68 11.54 34.71
CA PRO A 132 -8.90 11.71 35.48
C PRO A 132 -9.10 13.21 35.75
N PRO A 133 -10.35 13.72 35.67
CA PRO A 133 -10.61 15.12 35.95
C PRO A 133 -10.06 15.46 37.34
N PRO A 134 -9.45 16.65 37.52
CA PRO A 134 -8.91 17.04 38.81
C PRO A 134 -10.03 16.97 39.84
N ALA A 135 -9.77 16.27 40.95
CA ALA A 135 -10.72 16.16 42.03
C ALA A 135 -11.15 17.56 42.47
N GLU A 136 -12.46 17.82 42.47
CA GLU A 136 -13.02 19.07 42.99
C GLU A 136 -12.59 19.20 44.45
N ALA A 137 -11.77 20.23 44.72
CA ALA A 137 -11.43 20.60 46.08
C ALA A 137 -12.71 21.12 46.77
N LYS A 138 -13.16 20.40 47.80
CA LYS A 138 -14.10 20.87 48.81
C LYS A 138 -13.57 20.55 50.19
#